data_AF-A0A9D1SLP3-F1
#
_entry.id   AF-A0A9D1SLP3-F1
#
_cell.length_a   1.000
_cell.length_b   1.000
_cell.length_c   1.000
_cell.angle_alpha   90.00
_cell.angle_beta   90.00
_cell.angle_gamma   90.00
#
_symmetry.space_group_name_H-M   'P 1'
#
loop_
_entity.id
_entity.type
_entity.pdbx_description
1 polymer ?
#
loop_
_entity_poly.entity_id
_entity_poly.type
_entity_poly.pdbx_seq_one_letter_code
_entity_poly.pdbx_strand_id
1 'polypeptide(L)'
;MNKKFIEDKRGFTLIEIIAVLAVIGTLAVALLPSLDIVTDRTKNTKMISDLVVLDSAVKLYRFEHDSYPANLEILKKGYVPDKAYKDAKNAAFKYSIGSDDSYSLTGQKANGDVIKADGSTIQE
;
A
#
# COMPACT_ATOMS: atom_id res chain seq x y z
N MET A 1 -4.40 62.01 50.19
CA MET A 1 -5.41 60.93 50.22
C MET A 1 -5.20 60.05 48.99
N ASN A 2 -4.45 58.95 49.12
CA ASN A 2 -4.12 58.09 47.99
C ASN A 2 -5.08 56.90 47.95
N LYS A 3 -6.04 56.93 47.02
CA LYS A 3 -6.90 55.78 46.71
C LYS A 3 -6.07 54.77 45.94
N LYS A 4 -5.67 53.67 46.60
CA LYS A 4 -5.10 52.50 45.92
C LYS A 4 -6.24 51.76 45.22
N PHE A 5 -6.22 51.73 43.90
CA PHE A 5 -7.06 50.82 43.12
C PHE A 5 -6.54 49.40 43.33
N ILE A 6 -7.37 48.53 43.92
CA ILE A 6 -7.08 47.10 43.99
C ILE A 6 -7.39 46.54 42.60
N GLU A 7 -6.36 46.10 41.90
CA GLU A 7 -6.47 45.50 40.58
C GLU A 7 -6.92 44.04 40.75
N ASP A 8 -8.14 43.75 40.32
CA ASP A 8 -8.76 42.41 40.38
C ASP A 8 -8.02 41.47 39.41
N LYS A 9 -7.06 40.70 39.93
CA LYS A 9 -6.38 39.66 39.16
C LYS A 9 -7.31 38.48 38.96
N ARG A 10 -8.11 38.52 37.89
CA ARG A 10 -8.91 37.39 37.43
C ARG A 10 -7.99 36.24 37.02
N GLY A 11 -7.94 35.19 37.85
CA GLY A 11 -7.18 33.97 37.58
C GLY A 11 -7.95 33.00 36.70
N PHE A 12 -7.21 32.11 36.04
CA PHE A 12 -7.77 30.98 35.29
C PHE A 12 -8.61 30.08 36.20
N THR A 13 -9.78 29.67 35.72
CA THR A 13 -10.65 28.76 36.45
C THR A 13 -10.33 27.29 36.13
N LEU A 14 -10.62 26.38 37.06
CA LEU A 14 -10.48 24.93 36.79
C LEU A 14 -11.40 24.47 35.64
N ILE A 15 -12.59 25.07 35.54
CA ILE A 15 -13.55 24.75 34.48
C ILE A 15 -13.00 25.10 33.09
N GLU A 16 -12.24 26.20 32.96
CA GLU A 16 -11.56 26.58 31.71
C GLU A 16 -10.53 25.54 31.27
N ILE A 17 -9.71 25.06 32.19
CA ILE A 17 -8.69 24.04 31.86
C ILE A 17 -9.36 22.71 31.50
N ILE A 18 -10.42 22.31 32.20
CA ILE A 18 -11.14 21.06 31.91
C ILE A 18 -11.82 21.13 30.54
N ALA A 19 -12.44 22.27 30.19
CA ALA A 19 -13.06 22.46 28.87
C ALA A 19 -12.04 22.40 27.73
N VAL A 20 -10.87 23.02 27.91
CA VAL A 20 -9.79 23.00 26.91
C VAL A 20 -9.22 21.59 26.73
N LEU A 21 -8.99 20.86 27.82
CA LEU A 21 -8.51 19.46 27.74
C LEU A 21 -9.54 18.54 27.07
N ALA A 22 -10.83 18.78 27.26
CA ALA A 22 -11.87 18.03 26.57
C ALA A 22 -11.85 18.27 25.04
N VAL A 23 -11.69 19.52 24.60
CA VAL A 23 -11.57 19.85 23.16
C VAL A 23 -10.28 19.28 22.57
N ILE A 24 -9.13 19.46 23.23
CA ILE A 24 -7.85 18.92 22.73
C ILE A 24 -7.87 17.39 22.71
N GLY A 25 -8.45 16.74 23.72
CA GLY A 25 -8.56 15.28 23.80
C GLY A 25 -9.43 14.69 22.68
N THR A 26 -10.56 15.34 22.35
CA THR A 26 -11.40 14.90 21.23
C THR A 26 -10.75 15.09 19.87
N LEU A 27 -10.07 16.23 19.65
CA LEU A 27 -9.33 16.48 18.42
C LEU A 27 -8.16 15.52 18.23
N ALA A 28 -7.46 15.15 19.31
CA ALA A 28 -6.33 14.21 19.25
C ALA A 28 -6.74 12.81 18.77
N VAL A 29 -7.88 12.30 19.23
CA VAL A 29 -8.40 10.98 18.82
C VAL A 29 -8.88 10.99 17.36
N ALA A 30 -9.44 12.10 16.89
CA ALA A 30 -9.97 12.24 15.53
C ALA A 30 -8.89 12.18 14.42
N LEU A 31 -7.61 12.36 14.76
CA LEU A 31 -6.49 12.38 13.81
C LEU A 31 -5.90 10.99 13.51
N LEU A 32 -6.25 9.95 14.28
CA LEU A 32 -5.69 8.60 14.13
C LEU A 32 -6.08 7.85 12.83
N PRO A 33 -7.32 7.91 12.30
CA PRO A 33 -7.77 6.94 11.30
C PRO A 33 -7.24 7.17 9.88
N SER A 34 -6.39 8.17 9.63
CA SER A 34 -5.98 8.54 8.27
C SER A 34 -4.73 7.82 7.73
N LEU A 35 -3.95 7.13 8.57
CA LEU A 35 -2.66 6.55 8.14
C LEU A 35 -2.78 5.17 7.48
N ASP A 36 -3.76 4.36 7.89
CA ASP A 36 -3.88 2.98 7.43
C ASP A 36 -4.31 2.90 5.95
N ILE A 37 -5.24 3.76 5.54
CA ILE A 37 -5.82 3.77 4.18
C ILE A 37 -4.77 4.16 3.12
N VAL A 38 -3.88 5.10 3.45
CA VAL A 38 -2.83 5.57 2.52
C VAL A 38 -1.76 4.49 2.30
N THR A 39 -1.46 3.75 3.35
CA THR A 39 -0.46 2.67 3.32
C THR A 39 -0.93 1.53 2.42
N ASP A 40 -2.20 1.14 2.52
CA ASP A 40 -2.75 0.05 1.71
C ASP A 40 -2.89 0.40 0.23
N ARG A 41 -3.29 1.64 -0.08
CA ARG A 41 -3.30 2.12 -1.47
C ARG A 41 -1.90 2.08 -2.08
N THR A 42 -0.90 2.53 -1.35
CA THR A 42 0.51 2.54 -1.81
C THR A 42 1.02 1.13 -2.09
N LYS A 43 0.74 0.16 -1.19
CA LYS A 43 1.08 -1.25 -1.36
C LYS A 43 0.40 -1.84 -2.61
N ASN A 44 -0.89 -1.57 -2.80
CA ASN A 44 -1.63 -2.06 -3.97
C ASN A 44 -1.07 -1.50 -5.28
N THR A 45 -0.80 -0.19 -5.35
CA THR A 45 -0.20 0.43 -6.54
C THR A 45 1.18 -0.14 -6.85
N LYS A 46 2.01 -0.33 -5.82
CA LYS A 46 3.32 -0.98 -5.99
C LYS A 46 3.19 -2.40 -6.52
N MET A 47 2.29 -3.20 -5.94
CA MET A 47 2.03 -4.56 -6.39
C MET A 47 1.61 -4.61 -7.86
N ILE A 48 0.66 -3.76 -8.27
CA ILE A 48 0.18 -3.71 -9.65
C ILE A 48 1.32 -3.35 -10.60
N SER A 49 2.14 -2.34 -10.25
CA SER A 49 3.31 -1.99 -11.06
C SER A 49 4.31 -3.15 -11.17
N ASP A 50 4.57 -3.87 -10.08
CA ASP A 50 5.46 -5.02 -10.07
C ASP A 50 4.88 -6.19 -10.90
N LEU A 51 3.56 -6.40 -10.88
CA LEU A 51 2.86 -7.37 -11.74
C LEU A 51 2.99 -7.02 -13.22
N VAL A 52 2.79 -5.76 -13.61
CA VAL A 52 2.95 -5.31 -15.02
C VAL A 52 4.36 -5.55 -15.54
N VAL A 53 5.38 -5.29 -14.70
CA VAL A 53 6.78 -5.53 -15.06
C VAL A 53 7.04 -7.01 -15.30
N LEU A 54 6.56 -7.88 -14.40
CA LEU A 54 6.69 -9.33 -14.57
C LEU A 54 5.92 -9.84 -15.79
N ASP A 55 4.70 -9.36 -16.01
CA ASP A 55 3.86 -9.72 -17.16
C ASP A 55 4.56 -9.38 -18.49
N SER A 56 5.12 -8.17 -18.58
CA SER A 56 5.87 -7.72 -19.75
C SER A 56 7.14 -8.55 -19.97
N ALA A 57 7.82 -8.94 -18.90
CA ALA A 57 9.00 -9.79 -18.97
C ALA A 57 8.68 -11.23 -19.41
N VAL A 58 7.56 -11.80 -18.95
CA VAL A 58 7.07 -13.10 -19.43
C VAL A 58 6.80 -13.06 -20.93
N LYS A 59 6.15 -11.99 -21.41
CA LYS A 59 5.89 -11.78 -22.85
C LYS A 59 7.18 -11.67 -23.66
N LEU A 60 8.14 -10.90 -23.17
CA LEU A 60 9.43 -10.74 -23.83
C LEU A 60 10.19 -12.07 -23.89
N TYR A 61 10.25 -12.82 -22.78
CA TYR A 61 10.85 -14.14 -22.75
C TYR A 61 10.19 -15.10 -23.75
N ARG A 62 8.85 -15.09 -23.81
CA ARG A 62 8.11 -15.88 -24.79
C ARG A 62 8.42 -15.48 -26.23
N PHE A 63 8.58 -14.19 -26.51
CA PHE A 63 8.95 -13.70 -27.83
C PHE A 63 10.35 -14.17 -28.27
N GLU A 64 11.30 -14.29 -27.34
CA GLU A 64 12.69 -14.69 -27.65
C GLU A 64 12.89 -16.21 -27.68
N HIS A 65 12.15 -16.97 -26.87
CA HIS A 65 12.36 -18.40 -26.66
C HIS A 65 11.19 -19.29 -27.11
N ASP A 66 10.16 -18.71 -27.75
CA ASP A 66 8.91 -19.38 -28.18
C ASP A 66 8.22 -20.20 -27.07
N SER A 67 8.56 -19.95 -25.81
CA SER A 67 8.11 -20.73 -24.66
C SER A 67 7.99 -19.85 -23.43
N TYR A 68 7.08 -20.21 -22.52
CA TYR A 68 6.95 -19.51 -21.25
C TYR A 68 8.09 -19.86 -20.29
N PRO A 69 8.55 -18.90 -19.46
CA PRO A 69 9.58 -19.18 -18.47
C PRO A 69 9.05 -20.21 -17.46
N ALA A 70 9.81 -21.25 -17.15
CA ALA A 70 9.37 -22.30 -16.22
C ALA A 70 9.09 -21.77 -14.79
N ASN A 71 9.74 -20.68 -14.41
CA ASN A 71 9.54 -19.97 -13.15
C ASN A 71 9.96 -18.50 -13.28
N LEU A 72 9.55 -17.67 -12.32
CA LEU A 72 9.89 -16.24 -12.31
C LEU A 72 11.38 -15.96 -12.06
N GLU A 73 12.13 -16.91 -11.50
CA GLU A 73 13.57 -16.72 -11.24
C GLU A 73 14.37 -16.62 -12.55
N ILE A 74 13.91 -17.27 -13.63
CA ILE A 74 14.51 -17.14 -14.96
C ILE A 74 14.47 -15.68 -15.44
N LEU A 75 13.39 -14.96 -15.16
CA LEU A 75 13.23 -13.57 -15.59
C LEU A 75 14.23 -12.63 -14.90
N LYS A 76 14.72 -12.97 -13.70
CA LYS A 76 15.75 -12.17 -13.01
C LYS A 76 17.10 -12.20 -13.73
N LYS A 77 17.31 -13.12 -14.68
CA LYS A 77 18.54 -13.24 -15.48
C LYS A 77 18.61 -12.25 -16.64
N GLY A 78 18.10 -11.03 -16.44
CA GLY A 78 18.21 -9.93 -17.42
C GLY A 78 16.89 -9.36 -17.95
N TYR A 79 15.75 -9.99 -17.67
CA TYR A 79 14.44 -9.48 -18.11
C TYR A 79 13.80 -8.54 -17.09
N VAL A 80 14.08 -8.73 -15.80
CA VAL A 80 13.60 -7.86 -14.73
C VAL A 80 14.71 -7.50 -13.74
N PRO A 81 14.62 -6.33 -13.06
CA PRO A 81 15.53 -5.99 -11.98
C PRO A 81 15.58 -7.04 -10.88
N ASP A 82 16.76 -7.28 -10.32
CA ASP A 82 16.94 -8.18 -9.17
C ASP A 82 16.41 -7.53 -7.88
N LYS A 83 15.11 -7.73 -7.66
CA LYS A 83 14.41 -7.31 -6.45
C LYS A 83 13.39 -8.38 -6.05
N ALA A 84 12.96 -8.32 -4.79
CA ALA A 84 11.86 -9.16 -4.34
C ALA A 84 10.52 -8.61 -4.86
N TYR A 85 9.89 -9.35 -5.76
CA TYR A 85 8.54 -9.06 -6.24
C TYR A 85 7.53 -9.66 -5.25
N LYS A 86 6.79 -8.79 -4.57
CA LYS A 86 5.85 -9.16 -3.52
C LYS A 86 4.49 -8.50 -3.74
N ASP A 87 3.46 -9.16 -3.23
CA ASP A 87 2.11 -8.62 -3.18
C ASP A 87 1.91 -7.64 -2.01
N ALA A 88 0.70 -7.07 -1.91
CA ALA A 88 0.39 -6.09 -0.88
C ALA A 88 0.37 -6.68 0.55
N LYS A 89 0.39 -8.01 0.69
CA LYS A 89 0.49 -8.74 1.97
C LYS A 89 1.90 -9.29 2.23
N ASN A 90 2.90 -8.89 1.44
CA ASN A 90 4.29 -9.39 1.49
C ASN A 90 4.48 -10.86 1.10
N ALA A 91 3.50 -11.49 0.44
CA ALA A 91 3.68 -12.81 -0.14
C ALA A 91 4.31 -12.73 -1.55
N ALA A 92 4.98 -13.79 -1.96
CA ALA A 92 5.51 -13.88 -3.33
C ALA A 92 4.37 -14.08 -4.34
N PHE A 93 4.52 -13.52 -5.54
CA PHE A 93 3.57 -13.78 -6.62
C PHE A 93 3.54 -15.26 -7.00
N LYS A 94 2.35 -15.77 -7.29
CA LYS A 94 2.18 -17.14 -7.76
C LYS A 94 2.16 -17.14 -9.28
N TYR A 95 2.98 -17.99 -9.87
CA TYR A 95 3.10 -18.15 -11.31
C TYR A 95 2.87 -19.61 -11.70
N SER A 96 2.03 -19.85 -12.70
CA SER A 96 1.79 -21.17 -13.26
C SER A 96 1.56 -21.09 -14.76
N ILE A 97 2.09 -22.07 -15.50
CA ILE A 97 1.85 -22.25 -16.93
C ILE A 97 0.67 -23.21 -17.10
N GLY A 98 -0.31 -22.82 -17.90
CA GLY A 98 -1.43 -23.65 -18.30
C GLY A 98 -1.08 -24.55 -19.49
N SER A 99 -1.83 -25.63 -19.67
CA SER A 99 -1.67 -26.55 -20.80
C SER A 99 -2.07 -25.92 -22.15
N ASP A 100 -2.89 -24.87 -22.12
CA ASP A 100 -3.53 -24.27 -23.29
C ASP A 100 -2.79 -23.01 -23.76
N ASP A 101 -1.45 -23.06 -23.73
CA ASP A 101 -0.59 -21.95 -24.16
C ASP A 101 -0.88 -20.62 -23.42
N SER A 102 -1.24 -20.73 -22.15
CA SER A 102 -1.55 -19.61 -21.27
C SER A 102 -0.67 -19.65 -20.03
N TYR A 103 -0.52 -18.51 -19.35
CA TYR A 103 0.07 -18.44 -18.02
C TYR A 103 -0.84 -17.63 -17.11
N SER A 104 -0.71 -17.86 -15.82
CA SER A 104 -1.33 -17.01 -14.80
C SER A 104 -0.29 -16.53 -13.81
N LEU A 105 -0.29 -15.22 -13.58
CA LEU A 105 0.48 -14.56 -12.54
C LEU A 105 -0.51 -13.92 -11.57
N THR A 106 -0.45 -14.29 -10.29
CA THR A 106 -1.43 -13.82 -9.30
C THR A 106 -0.79 -13.22 -8.06
N GLY A 107 -1.42 -12.19 -7.50
CA GLY A 107 -1.01 -11.52 -6.26
C GLY A 107 -2.22 -11.04 -5.45
N GLN A 108 -2.05 -10.86 -4.13
CA GLN A 108 -3.13 -10.42 -3.25
C GLN A 108 -3.03 -8.93 -2.91
N LYS A 109 -4.14 -8.21 -3.11
CA LYS A 109 -4.35 -6.84 -2.60
C LYS A 109 -4.38 -6.83 -1.06
N ALA A 110 -4.19 -5.66 -0.47
CA ALA A 110 -4.21 -5.47 0.99
C ALA A 110 -5.53 -5.93 1.63
N ASN A 111 -6.65 -5.75 0.92
CA ASN A 111 -7.98 -6.20 1.32
C ASN A 111 -8.20 -7.73 1.18
N GLY A 112 -7.29 -8.46 0.52
CA GLY A 112 -7.39 -9.90 0.29
C GLY A 112 -7.89 -10.31 -1.10
N ASP A 113 -8.27 -9.36 -1.94
CA ASP A 113 -8.68 -9.67 -3.32
C ASP A 113 -7.49 -10.16 -4.15
N VAL A 114 -7.72 -11.14 -5.01
CA VAL A 114 -6.68 -11.74 -5.86
C VAL A 114 -6.70 -11.08 -7.23
N ILE A 115 -5.60 -10.43 -7.58
CA ILE A 115 -5.36 -9.89 -8.91
C ILE A 115 -4.67 -10.93 -9.76
N LYS A 116 -5.14 -11.06 -11.00
CA LYS A 116 -4.57 -11.96 -11.98
C LYS A 116 -4.09 -11.17 -13.20
N ALA A 117 -2.88 -11.51 -13.65
CA ALA A 117 -2.33 -11.10 -14.93
C ALA A 117 -2.12 -12.37 -15.78
N ASP A 118 -2.70 -12.38 -16.97
CA ASP A 118 -2.72 -13.50 -17.92
C ASP A 118 -2.12 -13.11 -19.30
N GLY A 119 -1.39 -11.99 -19.34
CA GLY A 119 -0.83 -11.44 -20.55
C GLY A 119 -1.82 -10.66 -21.44
N SER A 120 -3.12 -10.66 -21.16
CA SER A 120 -4.10 -9.90 -21.96
C SER A 120 -4.65 -8.69 -21.22
N THR A 121 -4.95 -8.81 -19.92
CA THR A 121 -5.41 -7.69 -19.08
C THR A 121 -5.19 -8.02 -17.61
N ILE A 122 -4.86 -7.01 -16.79
CA ILE A 122 -4.90 -7.17 -15.33
C ILE A 122 -6.37 -7.12 -14.91
N GLN A 123 -6.92 -8.26 -14.49
CA GLN A 123 -8.30 -8.36 -14.03
C GLN A 123 -8.35 -8.09 -12.53
N GLU A 124 -9.14 -7.08 -12.14
CA GLU A 124 -9.24 -6.52 -10.78
C GLU A 124 -10.03 -7.35 -9.78
#